data_AF-A0A2V4UPN2-F1
#
_entry.id   AF-A0A2V4UPN2-F1
#
_cell.length_a   1.000
_cell.length_b   1.000
_cell.length_c   1.000
_cell.angle_alpha   90.00
_cell.angle_beta   90.00
_cell.angle_gamma   90.00
#
_symmetry.space_group_name_H-M   'P 1'
#
loop_
_entity.id
_entity.type
_entity.pdbx_description
1 polymer ?
#
loop_
_entity_poly.entity_id
_entity_poly.type
_entity_poly.pdbx_seq_one_letter_code
_entity_poly.pdbx_strand_id
1 'polypeptide(L)'
;MKTFCYLLVSLLFLYSAQANALNTNEKMINELYQDTELDIDNVDDVFAYVLSQTDDTLTIYPSEGYYYFNFYHQGNLIKGNMLVGHKLRQQGSLSFIYFYDIAGKERGEFKTHHKLYKSSDIFSLKEHQPNLYQLTFKNIKKNLEINQIEPDADFVKTLEIQGFEVNLPMMDDSGVTLYLAFHPTTNNFYYINPLSRDDEFYYPFSDVLKVGARTQFVYLPMEKFAILVGVNANNVYKNNYYDGPFDQLPDEALANIDYKSYLYRVNPSWKDKIYDDGYFINDPDARVALTNYFEYLSLDELKKIQPCASDKNPLQCLEDSGMRF
;
A
#
# COMPACT_ATOMS: atom_id res chain seq x y z
N MET A 1 43.87 -20.87 -33.07
CA MET A 1 42.86 -19.80 -32.89
C MET A 1 41.88 -20.24 -31.82
N LYS A 2 41.48 -19.30 -30.96
CA LYS A 2 41.03 -19.49 -29.58
C LYS A 2 39.64 -20.13 -29.45
N THR A 3 39.56 -21.10 -28.54
CA THR A 3 38.36 -21.63 -27.89
C THR A 3 37.67 -20.52 -27.10
N PHE A 4 36.38 -20.30 -27.29
CA PHE A 4 35.54 -19.52 -26.37
C PHE A 4 34.37 -20.39 -25.92
N CYS A 5 34.44 -20.79 -24.65
CA CYS A 5 33.42 -21.52 -23.93
C CYS A 5 32.47 -20.47 -23.33
N TYR A 6 31.22 -20.40 -23.78
CA TYR A 6 30.20 -19.61 -23.11
C TYR A 6 29.49 -20.52 -22.09
N LEU A 7 29.75 -20.26 -20.81
CA LEU A 7 28.99 -20.79 -19.69
C LEU A 7 27.61 -20.09 -19.71
N LEU A 8 26.57 -20.82 -20.09
CA LEU A 8 25.18 -20.38 -19.93
C LEU A 8 24.74 -20.76 -18.51
N VAL A 9 24.87 -19.82 -17.57
CA VAL A 9 24.20 -19.92 -16.27
C VAL A 9 22.74 -19.57 -16.50
N SER A 10 21.90 -20.58 -16.61
CA SER A 10 20.45 -20.44 -16.60
C SER A 10 20.00 -20.48 -15.13
N LEU A 11 19.75 -19.30 -14.55
CA LEU A 11 18.94 -19.21 -13.34
C LEU A 11 17.50 -19.54 -13.71
N LEU A 12 17.10 -20.79 -13.50
CA LEU A 12 15.71 -21.21 -13.52
C LEU A 12 15.07 -20.74 -12.20
N PHE A 13 14.38 -19.60 -12.24
CA PHE A 13 13.38 -19.29 -11.23
C PHE A 13 12.21 -20.25 -11.43
N LEU A 14 12.10 -21.25 -10.55
CA LEU A 14 10.88 -22.02 -10.39
C LEU A 14 9.84 -21.10 -9.74
N TYR A 15 9.04 -20.42 -10.57
CA TYR A 15 7.77 -19.89 -10.10
C TYR A 15 6.91 -21.08 -9.69
N SER A 16 6.70 -21.27 -8.39
CA SER A 16 5.53 -22.02 -7.92
C SER A 16 4.31 -21.20 -8.32
N ALA A 17 3.64 -21.62 -9.39
CA ALA A 17 2.31 -21.13 -9.69
C ALA A 17 1.40 -21.54 -8.53
N GLN A 18 1.22 -20.63 -7.57
CA GLN A 18 0.16 -20.78 -6.58
C GLN A 18 -1.14 -20.70 -7.38
N ALA A 19 -1.82 -21.85 -7.49
CA ALA A 19 -3.07 -21.93 -8.22
C ALA A 19 -4.05 -20.90 -7.63
N ASN A 20 -4.79 -20.18 -8.48
CA ASN A 20 -5.90 -19.34 -8.04
C ASN A 20 -6.79 -20.18 -7.11
N ALA A 21 -6.79 -19.87 -5.81
CA ALA A 21 -7.66 -20.54 -4.86
C ALA A 21 -9.11 -20.18 -5.24
N LEU A 22 -9.87 -21.15 -5.72
CA LEU A 22 -11.28 -20.95 -6.05
C LEU A 22 -12.05 -20.66 -4.75
N ASN A 23 -12.50 -19.42 -4.59
CA ASN A 23 -13.43 -19.04 -3.53
C ASN A 23 -14.86 -19.26 -4.02
N THR A 24 -15.56 -20.23 -3.44
CA THR A 24 -16.96 -20.50 -3.74
C THR A 24 -17.85 -20.07 -2.59
N ASN A 25 -19.09 -19.70 -2.91
CA ASN A 25 -20.14 -19.51 -1.90
C ASN A 25 -20.35 -20.79 -1.06
N GLU A 26 -20.19 -21.97 -1.67
CA GLU A 26 -20.27 -23.25 -0.97
C GLU A 26 -19.21 -23.37 0.13
N LYS A 27 -17.96 -22.95 -0.12
CA LYS A 27 -16.89 -22.97 0.89
C LYS A 27 -17.26 -22.14 2.11
N MET A 28 -17.75 -20.92 1.90
CA MET A 28 -18.21 -20.05 2.98
C MET A 28 -19.40 -20.65 3.75
N ILE A 29 -20.39 -21.22 3.04
CA ILE A 29 -21.54 -21.86 3.69
C ILE A 29 -21.12 -23.08 4.50
N ASN A 30 -20.20 -23.89 3.99
CA ASN A 30 -19.72 -25.06 4.70
C ASN A 30 -18.99 -24.69 6.01
N GLU A 31 -18.29 -23.55 6.04
CA GLU A 31 -17.62 -23.04 7.25
C GLU A 31 -18.59 -22.56 8.35
N LEU A 32 -19.86 -22.26 8.04
CA LEU A 32 -20.88 -21.96 9.06
C LEU A 32 -21.16 -23.16 9.97
N TYR A 33 -20.99 -24.36 9.45
CA TYR A 33 -21.34 -25.62 10.12
C TYR A 33 -20.11 -26.40 10.60
N GLN A 34 -18.91 -25.84 10.40
CA GLN A 34 -17.70 -26.44 10.93
C GLN A 34 -17.48 -25.98 12.37
N ASP A 35 -17.36 -26.95 13.26
CA ASP A 35 -16.76 -26.70 14.56
C ASP A 35 -15.30 -26.30 14.36
N THR A 36 -14.90 -25.20 14.99
CA THR A 36 -13.55 -24.67 14.95
C THR A 36 -12.95 -24.70 16.35
N GLU A 37 -11.73 -25.19 16.46
CA GLU A 37 -10.95 -25.14 17.70
C GLU A 37 -10.23 -23.80 17.88
N LEU A 38 -10.30 -22.90 16.89
CA LEU A 38 -9.67 -21.59 16.96
C LEU A 38 -10.39 -20.70 17.98
N ASP A 39 -9.72 -20.38 19.09
CA ASP A 39 -10.17 -19.36 20.02
C ASP A 39 -9.89 -17.96 19.45
N ILE A 40 -10.91 -17.37 18.84
CA ILE A 40 -10.86 -16.03 18.23
C ILE A 40 -10.66 -14.92 19.26
N ASP A 41 -10.78 -15.19 20.57
CA ASP A 41 -10.50 -14.22 21.62
C ASP A 41 -9.06 -14.29 22.12
N ASN A 42 -8.34 -15.37 21.80
CA ASN A 42 -6.92 -15.52 22.08
C ASN A 42 -6.06 -15.07 20.89
N VAL A 43 -5.47 -13.88 21.02
CA VAL A 43 -4.60 -13.29 19.98
C VAL A 43 -3.44 -14.21 19.58
N ASP A 44 -2.88 -14.99 20.51
CA ASP A 44 -1.77 -15.90 20.21
C ASP A 44 -2.21 -17.12 19.40
N ASP A 45 -3.45 -17.56 19.56
CA ASP A 45 -3.99 -18.69 18.80
C ASP A 45 -4.35 -18.25 17.38
N VAL A 46 -4.92 -17.05 17.23
CA VAL A 46 -5.17 -16.44 15.91
C VAL A 46 -3.88 -16.12 15.18
N PHE A 47 -2.86 -15.61 15.86
CA PHE A 47 -1.56 -15.37 15.24
C PHE A 47 -0.89 -16.68 14.77
N ALA A 48 -0.91 -17.74 15.59
CA ALA A 48 -0.43 -19.05 15.19
C ALA A 48 -1.23 -19.63 14.00
N TYR A 49 -2.55 -19.47 14.02
CA TYR A 49 -3.41 -19.89 12.92
C TYR A 49 -3.04 -19.19 11.61
N VAL A 50 -2.98 -17.85 11.58
CA VAL A 50 -2.62 -17.10 10.37
C VAL A 50 -1.26 -17.56 9.84
N LEU A 51 -0.24 -17.66 10.68
CA LEU A 51 1.08 -18.12 10.24
C LEU A 51 1.07 -19.58 9.74
N SER A 52 0.18 -20.44 10.25
CA SER A 52 0.07 -21.82 9.76
C SER A 52 -0.57 -21.93 8.37
N GLN A 53 -1.34 -20.92 7.96
CA GLN A 53 -2.06 -20.89 6.68
C GLN A 53 -1.28 -20.17 5.57
N THR A 54 -0.17 -19.51 5.89
CA THR A 54 0.69 -18.82 4.92
C THR A 54 1.84 -19.69 4.44
N ASP A 55 2.42 -19.34 3.31
CA ASP A 55 3.66 -19.95 2.80
C ASP A 55 4.83 -19.72 3.75
N ASP A 56 5.94 -20.43 3.57
CA ASP A 56 7.13 -20.28 4.42
C ASP A 56 7.82 -18.92 4.28
N THR A 57 7.60 -18.25 3.15
CA THR A 57 8.05 -16.89 2.87
C THR A 57 6.84 -16.01 2.59
N LEU A 58 6.73 -14.92 3.35
CA LEU A 58 5.71 -13.90 3.19
C LEU A 58 6.36 -12.69 2.52
N THR A 59 5.77 -12.26 1.42
CA THR A 59 6.16 -11.02 0.75
C THR A 59 5.41 -9.85 1.37
N ILE A 60 6.16 -8.89 1.89
CA ILE A 60 5.65 -7.59 2.34
C ILE A 60 5.90 -6.60 1.22
N TYR A 61 4.82 -6.06 0.67
CA TYR A 61 4.92 -5.14 -0.46
C TYR A 61 5.42 -3.75 -0.02
N PRO A 62 6.03 -2.99 -0.95
CA PRO A 62 6.72 -1.73 -0.67
C PRO A 62 5.72 -0.60 -0.37
N SER A 63 5.27 -0.59 0.88
CA SER A 63 4.42 0.41 1.53
C SER A 63 4.91 0.68 2.97
N GLU A 64 4.03 0.81 3.96
CA GLU A 64 4.40 0.98 5.37
C GLU A 64 4.80 -0.34 6.09
N GLY A 65 4.83 -1.47 5.36
CA GLY A 65 5.24 -2.76 5.90
C GLY A 65 4.09 -3.59 6.48
N TYR A 66 2.88 -3.43 5.92
CA TYR A 66 1.73 -4.25 6.27
C TYR A 66 1.70 -5.58 5.49
N TYR A 67 1.32 -6.64 6.20
CA TYR A 67 0.86 -7.89 5.61
C TYR A 67 -0.61 -8.06 5.94
N TYR A 68 -1.50 -7.84 4.98
CA TYR A 68 -2.92 -8.03 5.17
C TYR A 68 -3.34 -9.49 5.00
N PHE A 69 -4.31 -9.91 5.79
CA PHE A 69 -4.94 -11.20 5.66
C PHE A 69 -6.43 -11.10 5.93
N ASN A 70 -7.16 -12.08 5.41
CA ASN A 70 -8.52 -12.34 5.80
C ASN A 70 -8.80 -13.84 5.77
N PHE A 71 -9.76 -14.26 6.58
CA PHE A 71 -10.26 -15.63 6.59
C PHE A 71 -11.68 -15.62 7.16
N TYR A 72 -12.41 -16.70 6.98
CA TYR A 72 -13.72 -16.85 7.57
C TYR A 72 -13.63 -17.65 8.87
N HIS A 73 -14.37 -17.22 9.88
CA HIS A 73 -14.54 -17.91 11.15
C HIS A 73 -16.04 -18.02 11.45
N GLN A 74 -16.57 -19.25 11.44
CA GLN A 74 -18.00 -19.52 11.61
C GLN A 74 -18.87 -18.68 10.66
N GLY A 75 -18.44 -18.60 9.39
CA GLY A 75 -19.06 -17.80 8.32
C GLY A 75 -18.96 -16.28 8.44
N ASN A 76 -18.28 -15.75 9.45
CA ASN A 76 -17.98 -14.32 9.56
C ASN A 76 -16.60 -14.03 8.97
N LEU A 77 -16.48 -12.97 8.16
CA LEU A 77 -15.20 -12.54 7.62
C LEU A 77 -14.38 -11.86 8.71
N ILE A 78 -13.17 -12.36 8.94
CA ILE A 78 -12.14 -11.73 9.77
C ILE A 78 -11.17 -11.01 8.83
N LYS A 79 -10.86 -9.75 9.13
CA LYS A 79 -9.80 -8.99 8.48
C LYS A 79 -8.73 -8.64 9.49
N GLY A 80 -7.49 -8.51 9.05
CA GLY A 80 -6.40 -8.11 9.91
C GLY A 80 -5.12 -7.81 9.16
N ASN A 81 -4.10 -7.41 9.90
CA ASN A 81 -2.76 -7.25 9.38
C ASN A 81 -1.68 -7.58 10.41
N MET A 82 -0.49 -7.91 9.90
CA MET A 82 0.77 -7.80 10.62
C MET A 82 1.49 -6.54 10.13
N LEU A 83 1.80 -5.61 11.03
CA LEU A 83 2.64 -4.47 10.72
C LEU A 83 4.07 -4.76 11.19
N VAL A 84 4.97 -4.79 10.20
CA VAL A 84 6.44 -4.86 10.35
C VAL A 84 7.10 -3.60 9.80
N GLY A 85 6.51 -2.45 10.15
CA GLY A 85 7.02 -1.14 9.78
C GLY A 85 8.46 -0.90 10.24
N HIS A 86 9.13 0.06 9.60
CA HIS A 86 10.57 0.30 9.71
C HIS A 86 11.07 0.37 11.15
N LYS A 87 10.40 1.16 11.99
CA LYS A 87 10.75 1.31 13.41
C LYS A 87 10.51 0.05 14.22
N LEU A 88 9.40 -0.67 13.97
CA LEU A 88 9.05 -1.87 14.74
C LEU A 88 10.05 -2.99 14.50
N ARG A 89 10.41 -3.24 13.23
CA ARG A 89 11.34 -4.32 12.90
C ARG A 89 12.78 -4.03 13.34
N GLN A 90 13.21 -2.76 13.36
CA GLN A 90 14.47 -2.36 14.00
C GLN A 90 14.50 -2.68 15.50
N GLN A 91 13.35 -2.67 16.16
CA GLN A 91 13.19 -3.06 17.56
C GLN A 91 12.92 -4.57 17.73
N GLY A 92 12.98 -5.36 16.66
CA GLY A 92 12.62 -6.78 16.68
C GLY A 92 11.18 -7.03 17.12
N SER A 93 10.27 -6.11 16.77
CA SER A 93 8.86 -6.11 17.18
C SER A 93 7.92 -6.17 15.97
N LEU A 94 6.69 -6.62 16.18
CA LEU A 94 5.63 -6.75 15.16
C LEU A 94 4.29 -6.42 15.82
N SER A 95 3.46 -5.61 15.17
CA SER A 95 2.08 -5.36 15.62
C SER A 95 1.14 -6.29 14.87
N PHE A 96 0.24 -6.96 15.59
CA PHE A 96 -0.77 -7.86 15.01
C PHE A 96 -2.15 -7.38 15.42
N ILE A 97 -3.03 -7.23 14.44
CA ILE A 97 -4.41 -6.76 14.64
C ILE A 97 -5.38 -7.57 13.78
N TYR A 98 -6.54 -7.87 14.34
CA TYR A 98 -7.66 -8.43 13.58
C TYR A 98 -9.01 -8.02 14.20
N PHE A 99 -10.04 -8.10 13.38
CA PHE A 99 -11.42 -7.76 13.75
C PHE A 99 -12.42 -8.45 12.82
N TYR A 100 -13.66 -8.56 13.28
CA TYR A 100 -14.78 -8.99 12.44
C TYR A 100 -15.16 -7.89 11.45
N ASP A 101 -15.23 -8.24 10.17
CA ASP A 101 -15.76 -7.39 9.10
C ASP A 101 -17.29 -7.47 9.11
N ILE A 102 -17.92 -6.51 9.76
CA ILE A 102 -19.38 -6.51 9.96
C ILE A 102 -20.02 -5.56 8.96
N ALA A 103 -20.94 -6.09 8.16
CA ALA A 103 -21.61 -5.33 7.12
C ALA A 103 -22.33 -4.08 7.68
N GLY A 104 -22.03 -2.92 7.11
CA GLY A 104 -22.67 -1.65 7.45
C GLY A 104 -22.17 -1.02 8.75
N LYS A 105 -20.98 -1.41 9.23
CA LYS A 105 -20.40 -0.96 10.48
C LYS A 105 -18.95 -0.54 10.31
N GLU A 106 -18.56 0.55 10.98
CA GLU A 106 -17.19 1.07 10.89
C GLU A 106 -16.21 0.29 11.76
N ARG A 107 -14.92 0.36 11.40
CA ARG A 107 -13.81 -0.21 12.17
C ARG A 107 -13.80 0.43 13.58
N GLY A 108 -13.79 -0.40 14.62
CA GLY A 108 -13.83 0.07 16.01
C GLY A 108 -15.23 0.13 16.64
N GLU A 109 -16.30 -0.05 15.86
CA GLU A 109 -17.64 -0.30 16.44
C GLU A 109 -17.75 -1.69 17.09
N PHE A 110 -16.77 -2.57 16.84
CA PHE A 110 -16.67 -3.90 17.41
C PHE A 110 -15.31 -4.16 18.03
N LYS A 111 -15.24 -5.27 18.77
CA LYS A 111 -14.01 -5.72 19.43
C LYS A 111 -12.93 -5.90 18.37
N THR A 112 -11.93 -5.03 18.45
CA THR A 112 -10.66 -5.16 17.75
C THR A 112 -9.68 -5.85 18.67
N HIS A 113 -9.03 -6.89 18.17
CA HIS A 113 -8.01 -7.63 18.90
C HIS A 113 -6.65 -7.16 18.43
N HIS A 114 -5.79 -6.76 19.36
CA HIS A 114 -4.48 -6.21 19.07
C HIS A 114 -3.43 -6.78 20.02
N LYS A 115 -2.23 -7.05 19.50
CA LYS A 115 -1.05 -7.36 20.29
C LYS A 115 0.21 -6.84 19.62
N LEU A 116 1.02 -6.12 20.39
CA LEU A 116 2.39 -5.79 20.03
C LEU A 116 3.32 -6.90 20.52
N TYR A 117 3.86 -7.68 19.59
CA TYR A 117 4.87 -8.68 19.88
C TYR A 117 6.24 -8.01 19.99
N LYS A 118 6.93 -8.31 21.09
CA LYS A 118 8.33 -7.95 21.35
C LYS A 118 9.14 -9.21 21.61
N SER A 119 10.45 -9.12 21.48
CA SER A 119 11.38 -10.22 21.75
C SER A 119 11.08 -10.91 23.09
N SER A 120 10.88 -12.22 23.06
CA SER A 120 10.57 -13.09 24.20
C SER A 120 10.95 -14.54 23.91
N ASP A 121 10.71 -15.45 24.85
CA ASP A 121 10.98 -16.89 24.64
C ASP A 121 10.10 -17.52 23.54
N ILE A 122 8.96 -16.90 23.23
CA ILE A 122 8.00 -17.42 22.24
C ILE A 122 7.95 -16.58 20.97
N PHE A 123 8.60 -15.42 20.92
CA PHE A 123 8.56 -14.53 19.76
C PHE A 123 9.93 -13.92 19.50
N SER A 124 10.36 -13.94 18.24
CA SER A 124 11.47 -13.12 17.78
C SER A 124 11.30 -12.72 16.32
N LEU A 125 11.72 -11.50 15.99
CA LEU A 125 11.86 -11.00 14.63
C LEU A 125 13.31 -10.55 14.46
N LYS A 126 14.05 -11.19 13.56
CA LYS A 126 15.49 -10.93 13.35
C LYS A 126 15.82 -10.81 11.89
N GLU A 127 16.56 -9.77 11.53
CA GLU A 127 17.13 -9.62 10.19
C GLU A 127 18.27 -10.61 10.00
N HIS A 128 18.23 -11.38 8.91
CA HIS A 128 19.31 -12.31 8.53
C HIS A 128 20.11 -11.81 7.33
N GLN A 129 19.43 -11.10 6.43
CA GLN A 129 20.01 -10.42 5.27
C GLN A 129 19.25 -9.12 5.06
N PRO A 130 19.81 -8.13 4.33
CA PRO A 130 19.11 -6.90 4.02
C PRO A 130 17.69 -7.18 3.51
N ASN A 131 16.69 -6.61 4.18
CA ASN A 131 15.28 -6.76 3.86
C ASN A 131 14.70 -8.19 4.01
N LEU A 132 15.42 -9.12 4.63
CA LEU A 132 14.95 -10.48 4.91
C LEU A 132 14.98 -10.75 6.41
N TYR A 133 13.79 -10.84 7.00
CA TYR A 133 13.60 -11.09 8.42
C TYR A 133 13.09 -12.52 8.65
N GLN A 134 13.58 -13.17 9.69
CA GLN A 134 12.98 -14.40 10.20
C GLN A 134 12.08 -14.06 11.37
N LEU A 135 10.80 -14.36 11.19
CA LEU A 135 9.81 -14.39 12.23
C LEU A 135 9.79 -15.79 12.85
N THR A 136 9.92 -15.86 14.17
CA THR A 136 9.70 -17.08 14.95
C THR A 136 8.59 -16.81 15.96
N PHE A 137 7.56 -17.66 15.96
CA PHE A 137 6.51 -17.67 16.97
C PHE A 137 6.25 -19.09 17.46
N LYS A 138 6.51 -19.36 18.74
CA LYS A 138 6.53 -20.72 19.32
C LYS A 138 7.44 -21.63 18.47
N ASN A 139 6.87 -22.65 17.82
CA ASN A 139 7.55 -23.58 16.92
C ASN A 139 7.42 -23.21 15.42
N ILE A 140 6.68 -22.15 15.08
CA ILE A 140 6.46 -21.70 13.71
C ILE A 140 7.59 -20.75 13.32
N LYS A 141 8.15 -20.93 12.12
CA LYS A 141 9.16 -20.06 11.55
C LYS A 141 8.71 -19.63 10.16
N LYS A 142 8.83 -18.33 9.88
CA LYS A 142 8.51 -17.72 8.59
C LYS A 142 9.58 -16.73 8.20
N ASN A 143 9.81 -16.61 6.90
CA ASN A 143 10.63 -15.55 6.34
C ASN A 143 9.71 -14.41 5.92
N LEU A 144 10.08 -13.18 6.25
CA LEU A 144 9.41 -11.96 5.80
C LEU A 144 10.37 -11.26 4.84
N GLU A 145 10.02 -11.23 3.56
CA GLU A 145 10.71 -10.50 2.52
C GLU A 145 10.10 -9.09 2.42
N ILE A 146 10.85 -8.08 2.87
CA ILE A 146 10.45 -6.68 2.77
C ILE A 146 10.82 -6.19 1.37
N ASN A 147 9.87 -6.25 0.44
CA ASN A 147 10.14 -5.78 -0.90
C ASN A 147 10.33 -4.27 -0.92
N GLN A 148 11.23 -3.84 -1.79
CA GLN A 148 11.51 -2.44 -2.09
C GLN A 148 11.41 -2.27 -3.60
N ILE A 149 10.93 -1.12 -4.06
CA ILE A 149 10.97 -0.77 -5.48
C ILE A 149 12.19 0.09 -5.70
N GLU A 150 13.13 -0.41 -6.48
CA GLU A 150 14.21 0.43 -6.97
C GLU A 150 13.64 1.46 -7.97
N PRO A 151 13.94 2.76 -7.81
CA PRO A 151 13.48 3.76 -8.76
C PRO A 151 14.05 3.49 -10.16
N ASP A 152 13.18 3.40 -11.16
CA ASP A 152 13.60 3.47 -12.56
C ASP A 152 14.25 4.84 -12.83
N ALA A 153 15.57 4.84 -13.06
CA ALA A 153 16.35 6.06 -13.25
C ALA A 153 15.91 6.88 -14.48
N ASP A 154 15.48 6.22 -15.56
CA ASP A 154 15.02 6.91 -16.77
C ASP A 154 13.63 7.54 -16.55
N PHE A 155 12.79 6.87 -15.77
CA PHE A 155 11.50 7.42 -15.38
C PHE A 155 11.64 8.58 -14.38
N VAL A 156 12.49 8.45 -13.37
CA VAL A 156 12.81 9.55 -12.43
C VAL A 156 13.29 10.77 -13.20
N LYS A 157 14.22 10.61 -14.14
CA LYS A 157 14.69 11.70 -15.00
C LYS A 157 13.56 12.31 -15.84
N THR A 158 12.59 11.51 -16.27
CA THR A 158 11.41 12.00 -16.97
C THR A 158 10.58 12.93 -16.07
N LEU A 159 10.37 12.57 -14.81
CA LEU A 159 9.66 13.41 -13.83
C LEU A 159 10.42 14.70 -13.51
N GLU A 160 11.74 14.62 -13.32
CA GLU A 160 12.60 15.78 -13.08
C GLU A 160 12.55 16.80 -14.24
N ILE A 161 12.56 16.32 -15.49
CA ILE A 161 12.41 17.20 -16.67
C ILE A 161 11.06 17.93 -16.67
N GLN A 162 10.03 17.32 -16.08
CA GLN A 162 8.69 17.91 -15.93
C GLN A 162 8.55 18.79 -14.68
N GLY A 163 9.63 18.97 -13.91
CA GLY A 163 9.67 19.85 -12.75
C GLY A 163 9.31 19.19 -11.42
N PHE A 164 9.12 17.87 -11.38
CA PHE A 164 8.90 17.16 -10.12
C PHE A 164 10.20 16.96 -9.34
N GLU A 165 10.11 17.15 -8.02
CA GLU A 165 11.09 16.81 -7.00
C GLU A 165 10.57 15.60 -6.21
N VAL A 166 11.44 14.90 -5.47
CA VAL A 166 11.08 13.74 -4.63
C VAL A 166 10.32 12.68 -5.43
N ASN A 167 11.01 11.75 -6.07
CA ASN A 167 10.36 10.73 -6.91
C ASN A 167 10.47 9.36 -6.26
N LEU A 168 9.51 9.03 -5.38
CA LEU A 168 9.54 7.81 -4.59
C LEU A 168 8.63 6.74 -5.18
N PRO A 169 9.18 5.63 -5.70
CA PRO A 169 8.34 4.53 -6.15
C PRO A 169 7.68 3.86 -4.94
N MET A 170 6.43 3.47 -5.11
CA MET A 170 5.63 2.77 -4.12
C MET A 170 4.70 1.79 -4.85
N MET A 171 4.25 0.78 -4.13
CA MET A 171 3.10 -0.01 -4.54
C MET A 171 2.15 -0.06 -3.36
N ASP A 172 0.98 0.56 -3.54
CA ASP A 172 -0.06 0.51 -2.53
C ASP A 172 -0.67 -0.91 -2.45
N ASP A 173 -1.59 -1.10 -1.52
CA ASP A 173 -2.29 -2.39 -1.33
C ASP A 173 -3.14 -2.78 -2.54
N SER A 174 -3.41 -1.83 -3.45
CA SER A 174 -4.08 -2.12 -4.71
C SER A 174 -3.18 -2.89 -5.66
N GLY A 175 -1.86 -2.94 -5.42
CA GLY A 175 -0.89 -3.58 -6.31
C GLY A 175 -0.56 -2.74 -7.56
N VAL A 176 -1.00 -1.48 -7.59
CA VAL A 176 -0.65 -0.53 -8.65
C VAL A 176 0.68 0.12 -8.32
N THR A 177 1.59 0.18 -9.30
CA THR A 177 2.86 0.88 -9.11
C THR A 177 2.66 2.39 -9.30
N LEU A 178 3.01 3.18 -8.29
CA LEU A 178 2.93 4.63 -8.31
C LEU A 178 4.27 5.25 -7.94
N TYR A 179 4.45 6.51 -8.30
CA TYR A 179 5.48 7.38 -7.76
C TYR A 179 4.81 8.49 -6.97
N LEU A 180 5.19 8.66 -5.71
CA LEU A 180 4.89 9.88 -4.97
C LEU A 180 5.88 10.95 -5.42
N ALA A 181 5.37 12.00 -6.04
CA ALA A 181 6.14 13.07 -6.66
C ALA A 181 5.70 14.45 -6.17
N PHE A 182 6.63 15.29 -5.72
CA PHE A 182 6.35 16.65 -5.29
C PHE A 182 6.56 17.66 -6.42
N HIS A 183 5.69 18.64 -6.60
CA HIS A 183 5.91 19.71 -7.59
C HIS A 183 6.06 21.08 -6.91
N PRO A 184 7.19 21.77 -7.09
CA PRO A 184 7.52 22.96 -6.30
C PRO A 184 6.73 24.21 -6.67
N THR A 185 6.17 24.29 -7.88
CA THR A 185 5.32 25.43 -8.27
C THR A 185 3.95 25.38 -7.63
N THR A 186 3.37 24.18 -7.51
CA THR A 186 2.05 23.98 -6.90
C THR A 186 2.15 23.73 -5.39
N ASN A 187 3.36 23.45 -4.89
CA ASN A 187 3.63 23.00 -3.53
C ASN A 187 2.80 21.78 -3.14
N ASN A 188 2.65 20.83 -4.07
CA ASN A 188 1.76 19.69 -3.87
C ASN A 188 2.43 18.35 -4.21
N PHE A 189 1.97 17.28 -3.56
CA PHE A 189 2.32 15.91 -3.95
C PHE A 189 1.31 15.36 -4.95
N TYR A 190 1.79 14.51 -5.85
CA TYR A 190 1.00 13.81 -6.86
C TYR A 190 1.39 12.34 -6.86
N TYR A 191 0.40 11.48 -7.04
CA TYR A 191 0.62 10.08 -7.32
C TYR A 191 0.67 9.86 -8.83
N ILE A 192 1.81 9.41 -9.31
CA ILE A 192 2.10 9.28 -10.73
C ILE A 192 2.21 7.80 -11.10
N ASN A 193 1.34 7.35 -12.02
CA ASN A 193 1.47 6.03 -12.62
C ASN A 193 2.44 6.11 -13.83
N PRO A 194 3.51 5.29 -13.87
CA PRO A 194 4.51 5.33 -14.94
C PRO A 194 4.03 4.73 -16.27
N LEU A 195 2.85 4.11 -16.31
CA LEU A 195 2.28 3.41 -17.46
C LEU A 195 3.13 2.24 -18.00
N SER A 196 4.18 1.85 -17.27
CA SER A 196 5.15 0.82 -17.68
C SER A 196 4.67 -0.61 -17.40
N ARG A 197 3.55 -0.77 -16.68
CA ARG A 197 2.95 -2.06 -16.33
C ARG A 197 1.48 -2.08 -16.70
N ASP A 198 1.01 -3.20 -17.26
CA ASP A 198 -0.41 -3.52 -17.37
C ASP A 198 -0.90 -4.07 -16.02
N ASP A 199 -0.85 -3.24 -14.98
CA ASP A 199 -1.36 -3.57 -13.64
C ASP A 199 -2.89 -3.41 -13.51
N GLU A 200 -3.52 -2.90 -14.57
CA GLU A 200 -4.94 -2.59 -14.61
C GLU A 200 -5.54 -2.68 -16.03
N PHE A 201 -6.77 -3.19 -16.10
CA PHE A 201 -7.61 -3.01 -17.27
C PHE A 201 -8.32 -1.66 -17.18
N TYR A 202 -8.07 -0.79 -18.15
CA TYR A 202 -8.68 0.54 -18.20
C TYR A 202 -9.89 0.57 -19.11
N TYR A 203 -10.97 1.21 -18.65
CA TYR A 203 -12.09 1.57 -19.50
C TYR A 203 -12.22 3.10 -19.61
N PRO A 204 -12.55 3.62 -20.81
CA PRO A 204 -12.73 5.05 -20.99
C PRO A 204 -14.03 5.50 -20.31
N PHE A 205 -13.94 6.55 -19.49
CA PHE A 205 -15.11 7.29 -19.01
C PHE A 205 -15.44 8.50 -19.91
N SER A 206 -14.39 9.09 -20.49
CA SER A 206 -14.44 10.21 -21.43
C SER A 206 -13.34 10.04 -22.46
N ASP A 207 -13.25 10.98 -23.41
CA ASP A 207 -12.14 11.02 -24.37
C ASP A 207 -10.76 11.26 -23.72
N VAL A 208 -10.74 11.60 -22.43
CA VAL A 208 -9.54 12.03 -21.69
C VAL A 208 -9.22 11.09 -20.53
N LEU A 209 -10.15 10.94 -19.58
CA LEU A 209 -9.91 10.22 -18.32
C LEU A 209 -9.98 8.70 -18.51
N LYS A 210 -9.01 8.00 -17.93
CA LYS A 210 -8.96 6.54 -17.86
C LYS A 210 -9.39 6.07 -16.48
N VAL A 211 -10.26 5.06 -16.43
CA VAL A 211 -10.72 4.49 -15.17
C VAL A 211 -10.25 3.05 -15.06
N GLY A 212 -9.62 2.76 -13.94
CA GLY A 212 -9.25 1.41 -13.56
C GLY A 212 -10.46 0.54 -13.28
N ALA A 213 -10.59 -0.60 -13.96
CA ALA A 213 -11.73 -1.49 -13.74
C ALA A 213 -11.70 -2.21 -12.39
N ARG A 214 -10.50 -2.42 -11.83
CA ARG A 214 -10.32 -3.15 -10.58
C ARG A 214 -10.27 -2.20 -9.39
N THR A 215 -9.43 -1.18 -9.49
CA THR A 215 -9.19 -0.22 -8.40
C THR A 215 -10.23 0.90 -8.38
N GLN A 216 -10.85 1.18 -9.53
CA GLN A 216 -11.64 2.40 -9.75
C GLN A 216 -10.83 3.68 -9.55
N PHE A 217 -9.51 3.60 -9.61
CA PHE A 217 -8.64 4.76 -9.71
C PHE A 217 -8.86 5.46 -11.05
N VAL A 218 -8.89 6.78 -11.02
CA VAL A 218 -9.09 7.61 -12.21
C VAL A 218 -7.82 8.37 -12.49
N TYR A 219 -7.35 8.23 -13.72
CA TYR A 219 -6.10 8.81 -14.17
C TYR A 219 -6.33 9.88 -15.23
N LEU A 220 -5.59 10.98 -15.08
CA LEU A 220 -5.39 11.97 -16.13
C LEU A 220 -4.11 11.60 -16.90
N PRO A 221 -4.23 11.11 -18.16
CA PRO A 221 -3.05 10.76 -18.95
C PRO A 221 -2.26 12.01 -19.32
N MET A 222 -0.95 11.93 -19.12
CA MET A 222 0.06 12.86 -19.64
C MET A 222 0.79 12.17 -20.80
N GLU A 223 1.76 12.85 -21.42
CA GLU A 223 2.49 12.28 -22.57
C GLU A 223 3.24 10.99 -22.23
N LYS A 224 3.84 10.89 -21.03
CA LYS A 224 4.73 9.78 -20.63
C LYS A 224 4.34 9.06 -19.34
N PHE A 225 3.31 9.53 -18.67
CA PHE A 225 2.83 9.01 -17.39
C PHE A 225 1.36 9.38 -17.22
N ALA A 226 0.73 8.99 -16.13
CA ALA A 226 -0.58 9.52 -15.77
C ALA A 226 -0.62 9.93 -14.30
N ILE A 227 -1.44 10.93 -14.00
CA ILE A 227 -1.63 11.42 -12.64
C ILE A 227 -2.89 10.78 -12.08
N LEU A 228 -2.82 10.18 -10.89
CA LEU A 228 -4.00 9.76 -10.14
C LEU A 228 -4.78 11.02 -9.73
N VAL A 229 -5.99 11.15 -10.24
CA VAL A 229 -6.86 12.31 -9.99
C VAL A 229 -8.13 11.95 -9.25
N GLY A 230 -8.46 10.66 -9.13
CA GLY A 230 -9.64 10.25 -8.37
C GLY A 230 -9.56 8.85 -7.80
N VAL A 231 -10.13 8.69 -6.61
CA VAL A 231 -10.32 7.42 -5.91
C VAL A 231 -11.80 7.29 -5.55
N ASN A 232 -12.37 6.09 -5.67
CA ASN A 232 -13.79 5.90 -5.40
C ASN A 232 -14.07 6.00 -3.90
N ALA A 233 -14.90 6.96 -3.49
CA ALA A 233 -15.22 7.22 -2.09
C ALA A 233 -15.88 6.01 -1.39
N ASN A 234 -16.52 5.10 -2.13
CA ASN A 234 -17.04 3.87 -1.52
C ASN A 234 -15.93 2.90 -1.10
N ASN A 235 -14.79 2.90 -1.79
CA ASN A 235 -13.64 2.11 -1.39
C ASN A 235 -12.98 2.73 -0.15
N VAL A 236 -12.83 4.06 -0.13
CA VAL A 236 -12.37 4.83 1.03
C VAL A 236 -13.23 4.53 2.26
N TYR A 237 -14.55 4.68 2.13
CA TYR A 237 -15.49 4.40 3.23
C TYR A 237 -15.41 2.94 3.73
N LYS A 238 -15.15 1.98 2.82
CA LYS A 238 -15.00 0.56 3.18
C LYS A 238 -13.62 0.22 3.72
N ASN A 239 -12.64 1.12 3.61
CA ASN A 239 -11.24 0.90 3.97
C ASN A 239 -10.72 -0.43 3.41
N ASN A 240 -10.90 -0.64 2.11
CA ASN A 240 -10.46 -1.83 1.39
C ASN A 240 -9.16 -1.54 0.62
N TYR A 241 -8.57 -2.54 -0.03
CA TYR A 241 -7.30 -2.37 -0.77
C TYR A 241 -7.30 -1.34 -1.92
N TYR A 242 -8.43 -0.68 -2.19
CA TYR A 242 -8.62 0.32 -3.25
C TYR A 242 -9.07 1.68 -2.69
N ASP A 243 -8.88 1.92 -1.39
CA ASP A 243 -9.13 3.19 -0.71
C ASP A 243 -8.09 4.28 -1.02
N GLY A 244 -6.99 3.90 -1.66
CA GLY A 244 -6.01 4.83 -2.22
C GLY A 244 -4.66 4.77 -1.52
N PRO A 245 -3.63 5.39 -2.10
CA PRO A 245 -2.24 5.25 -1.64
C PRO A 245 -1.87 6.17 -0.46
N PHE A 246 -2.84 6.76 0.23
CA PHE A 246 -2.64 7.95 1.09
C PHE A 246 -1.94 7.67 2.42
N ASP A 247 -2.04 6.44 2.93
CA ASP A 247 -1.43 5.97 4.18
C ASP A 247 -0.34 4.91 3.93
N GLN A 248 0.16 4.78 2.69
CA GLN A 248 1.10 3.73 2.28
C GLN A 248 2.47 4.30 1.89
N LEU A 249 3.06 5.12 2.76
CA LEU A 249 4.34 5.77 2.45
C LEU A 249 5.53 4.80 2.53
N PRO A 250 6.49 4.88 1.59
CA PRO A 250 7.70 4.06 1.62
C PRO A 250 8.66 4.59 2.70
N ASP A 251 8.44 4.18 3.94
CA ASP A 251 9.15 4.67 5.14
C ASP A 251 10.67 4.64 5.00
N GLU A 252 11.21 3.59 4.38
CA GLU A 252 12.66 3.46 4.17
C GLU A 252 13.20 4.54 3.23
N ALA A 253 12.42 4.88 2.21
CA ALA A 253 12.82 5.89 1.23
C ALA A 253 12.70 7.30 1.80
N LEU A 254 11.72 7.54 2.68
CA LEU A 254 11.54 8.82 3.37
C LEU A 254 12.70 9.19 4.29
N ALA A 255 13.42 8.21 4.84
CA ALA A 255 14.57 8.46 5.72
C ALA A 255 15.70 9.28 5.04
N ASN A 256 15.74 9.31 3.71
CA ASN A 256 16.76 10.00 2.93
C ASN A 256 16.29 11.34 2.33
N ILE A 257 15.08 11.80 2.68
CA ILE A 257 14.47 13.01 2.15
C ILE A 257 14.05 13.92 3.30
N ASP A 258 14.14 15.23 3.12
CA ASP A 258 13.58 16.21 4.05
C ASP A 258 12.04 16.29 3.91
N TYR A 259 11.37 15.17 4.18
CA TYR A 259 9.94 14.96 3.96
C TYR A 259 9.09 16.00 4.70
N LYS A 260 9.47 16.31 5.94
CA LYS A 260 8.80 17.33 6.76
C LYS A 260 8.81 18.72 6.14
N SER A 261 9.92 19.15 5.52
CA SER A 261 9.94 20.44 4.83
C SER A 261 8.99 20.47 3.63
N TYR A 262 8.85 19.35 2.91
CA TYR A 262 7.85 19.25 1.85
C TYR A 262 6.43 19.30 2.39
N LEU A 263 6.13 18.58 3.48
CA LEU A 263 4.82 18.65 4.15
C LEU A 263 4.48 20.08 4.61
N TYR A 264 5.44 20.84 5.12
CA TYR A 264 5.22 22.25 5.49
C TYR A 264 4.89 23.15 4.29
N ARG A 265 5.36 22.81 3.08
CA ARG A 265 5.01 23.53 1.86
C ARG A 265 3.60 23.20 1.40
N VAL A 266 3.21 21.92 1.52
CA VAL A 266 1.85 21.45 1.24
C VAL A 266 0.84 22.13 2.14
N ASN A 267 1.07 22.06 3.46
CA ASN A 267 0.21 22.69 4.44
C ASN A 267 1.04 23.36 5.56
N PRO A 268 1.24 24.69 5.48
CA PRO A 268 2.01 25.43 6.48
C PRO A 268 1.46 25.33 7.91
N SER A 269 0.19 24.93 8.09
CA SER A 269 -0.42 24.79 9.41
C SER A 269 0.15 23.62 10.23
N TRP A 270 0.89 22.69 9.61
CA TRP A 270 1.56 21.58 10.29
C TRP A 270 2.91 21.96 10.90
N LYS A 271 3.38 23.19 10.67
CA LYS A 271 4.63 23.66 11.26
C LYS A 271 4.63 23.42 12.77
N ASP A 272 5.67 22.72 13.23
CA ASP A 272 5.90 22.35 14.64
C ASP A 272 4.83 21.42 15.24
N LYS A 273 4.03 20.74 14.40
CA LYS A 273 3.00 19.77 14.82
C LYS A 273 3.29 18.33 14.39
N ILE A 274 4.32 18.11 13.57
CA ILE A 274 4.69 16.79 13.05
C ILE A 274 6.17 16.47 13.27
N TYR A 275 6.46 15.18 13.46
CA TYR A 275 7.81 14.61 13.43
C TYR A 275 8.33 14.53 11.99
N ASP A 276 9.61 14.18 11.84
CA ASP A 276 10.31 14.20 10.54
C ASP A 276 9.75 13.18 9.54
N ASP A 277 9.09 12.14 10.05
CA ASP A 277 8.38 11.10 9.31
C ASP A 277 6.89 11.41 9.08
N GLY A 278 6.39 12.58 9.49
CA GLY A 278 5.01 13.02 9.25
C GLY A 278 3.99 12.60 10.31
N TYR A 279 4.40 11.92 11.39
CA TYR A 279 3.51 11.62 12.52
C TYR A 279 3.18 12.87 13.33
N PHE A 280 1.95 13.00 13.81
CA PHE A 280 1.54 14.14 14.63
C PHE A 280 2.12 14.05 16.04
N ILE A 281 2.65 15.17 16.55
CA ILE A 281 3.26 15.23 17.88
C ILE A 281 2.22 14.98 18.98
N ASN A 282 1.00 15.47 18.80
CA ASN A 282 -0.09 15.32 19.77
C ASN A 282 -0.94 14.05 19.55
N ASP A 283 -0.69 13.34 18.46
CA ASP A 283 -1.33 12.07 18.16
C ASP A 283 -0.30 11.17 17.46
N PRO A 284 0.60 10.53 18.24
CA PRO A 284 1.71 9.75 17.69
C PRO A 284 1.28 8.51 16.91
N ASP A 285 0.00 8.13 16.97
CA ASP A 285 -0.59 7.03 16.21
C ASP A 285 -1.18 7.52 14.87
N ALA A 286 -1.28 8.84 14.66
CA ALA A 286 -1.76 9.45 13.42
C ALA A 286 -0.61 10.06 12.61
N ARG A 287 -0.66 9.84 11.30
CA ARG A 287 0.26 10.39 10.32
C ARG A 287 -0.47 11.30 9.34
N VAL A 288 0.23 12.23 8.73
CA VAL A 288 -0.29 12.99 7.59
C VAL A 288 -0.67 12.03 6.47
N ALA A 289 -1.97 11.96 6.17
CA ALA A 289 -2.54 11.22 5.05
C ALA A 289 -2.44 12.05 3.77
N LEU A 290 -1.66 11.63 2.78
CA LEU A 290 -1.49 12.35 1.51
C LEU A 290 -2.65 12.04 0.54
N THR A 291 -3.78 12.72 0.69
CA THR A 291 -5.01 12.51 -0.11
C THR A 291 -5.15 13.51 -1.27
N ASN A 292 -4.09 13.67 -2.06
CA ASN A 292 -3.99 14.68 -3.13
C ASN A 292 -4.69 14.24 -4.43
N TYR A 293 -5.97 13.84 -4.32
CA TYR A 293 -6.85 13.42 -5.41
C TYR A 293 -8.31 13.60 -4.98
N PHE A 294 -9.26 13.47 -5.90
CA PHE A 294 -10.69 13.56 -5.55
C PHE A 294 -11.24 12.21 -5.07
N GLU A 295 -11.84 12.19 -3.89
CA GLU A 295 -12.73 11.11 -3.49
C GLU A 295 -14.09 11.30 -4.18
N TYR A 296 -14.41 10.44 -5.16
CA TYR A 296 -15.62 10.60 -5.98
C TYR A 296 -16.65 9.50 -5.68
N LEU A 297 -17.93 9.87 -5.65
CA LEU A 297 -19.04 8.90 -5.62
C LEU A 297 -19.55 8.59 -7.02
N SER A 298 -19.53 9.59 -7.91
CA SER A 298 -19.85 9.48 -9.32
C SER A 298 -18.72 10.03 -10.18
N LEU A 299 -18.40 9.33 -11.28
CA LEU A 299 -17.39 9.79 -12.26
C LEU A 299 -17.75 11.16 -12.86
N ASP A 300 -19.03 11.56 -12.86
CA ASP A 300 -19.47 12.88 -13.32
C ASP A 300 -18.85 14.03 -12.50
N GLU A 301 -18.52 13.80 -11.23
CA GLU A 301 -17.85 14.79 -10.38
C GLU A 301 -16.45 15.16 -10.90
N LEU A 302 -15.83 14.25 -11.67
CA LEU A 302 -14.52 14.43 -12.28
C LEU A 302 -14.59 15.10 -13.65
N LYS A 303 -15.78 15.43 -14.18
CA LYS A 303 -15.88 16.18 -15.44
C LYS A 303 -15.21 17.55 -15.36
N LYS A 304 -15.19 18.16 -14.17
CA LYS A 304 -14.57 19.48 -13.93
C LYS A 304 -13.06 19.51 -14.23
N ILE A 305 -12.36 18.38 -14.15
CA ILE A 305 -10.92 18.30 -14.39
C ILE A 305 -10.54 17.88 -15.81
N GLN A 306 -11.51 17.47 -16.64
CA GLN A 306 -11.23 17.11 -18.04
C GLN A 306 -10.52 18.22 -18.84
N PRO A 307 -10.86 19.52 -18.68
CA PRO A 307 -10.16 20.60 -19.38
C PRO A 307 -8.65 20.64 -19.06
N CYS A 308 -8.24 20.19 -17.87
CA CYS A 308 -6.84 20.22 -17.43
C CYS A 308 -5.91 19.37 -18.28
N ALA A 309 -6.40 18.33 -18.97
CA ALA A 309 -5.60 17.54 -19.90
C ALA A 309 -5.05 18.36 -21.09
N SER A 310 -5.77 19.42 -21.46
CA SER A 310 -5.44 20.28 -22.58
C SER A 310 -4.94 21.67 -22.16
N ASP A 311 -4.82 21.91 -20.85
CA ASP A 311 -4.34 23.17 -20.32
C ASP A 311 -2.83 23.33 -20.57
N LYS A 312 -2.35 24.57 -20.66
CA LYS A 312 -0.91 24.86 -20.78
C LYS A 312 -0.16 24.56 -19.49
N ASN A 313 -0.85 24.57 -18.35
CA ASN A 313 -0.34 24.18 -17.05
C ASN A 313 -1.33 23.21 -16.37
N PRO A 314 -1.31 21.93 -16.77
CA PRO A 314 -2.23 20.91 -16.27
C PRO A 314 -2.22 20.78 -14.74
N LEU A 315 -1.04 20.86 -14.11
CA LEU A 315 -0.91 20.74 -12.65
C LEU A 315 -1.60 21.90 -11.94
N GLN A 316 -1.36 23.14 -12.36
CA GLN A 316 -2.04 24.29 -11.78
C GLN A 316 -3.56 24.22 -11.99
N CYS A 317 -4.01 23.76 -13.16
CA CYS A 317 -5.44 23.55 -13.42
C CYS A 317 -6.06 22.53 -12.44
N LEU A 318 -5.36 21.43 -12.12
CA LEU A 318 -5.83 20.45 -11.13
C LEU A 318 -5.92 21.07 -9.73
N GLU A 319 -4.92 21.84 -9.31
CA GLU A 319 -4.94 22.57 -8.04
C GLU A 319 -6.12 23.53 -7.95
N ASP A 320 -6.37 24.29 -9.01
CA ASP A 320 -7.45 25.28 -9.07
C ASP A 320 -8.84 24.62 -9.14
N SER A 321 -8.89 23.36 -9.58
CA SER A 321 -10.10 22.52 -9.57
C SER A 321 -10.38 21.86 -8.20
N GLY A 322 -9.48 22.08 -7.23
CA GLY A 322 -9.62 21.61 -5.85
C GLY A 322 -8.82 20.36 -5.52
N MET A 323 -7.82 19.97 -6.32
CA MET A 323 -6.92 18.85 -6.01
C MET A 323 -5.78 19.28 -5.06
N ARG A 324 -6.12 20.13 -4.08
CA ARG A 324 -5.20 20.65 -3.07
C ARG A 324 -5.36 19.85 -1.77
N PHE A 325 -4.29 19.86 -0.97
CA PHE A 325 -4.34 19.38 0.41
C PHE A 325 -5.12 20.33 1.32
#